data_AF-A0A512TRX0-F1
#
_entry.id   AF-A0A512TRX0-F1
#
_cell.length_a   1.000
_cell.length_b   1.000
_cell.length_c   1.000
_cell.angle_alpha   90.00
_cell.angle_beta   90.00
_cell.angle_gamma   90.00
#
_symmetry.space_group_name_H-M   'P 1'
#
loop_
_entity.id
_entity.type
_entity.pdbx_description
1 polymer ?
#
loop_
_entity_poly.entity_id
_entity_poly.type
_entity_poly.pdbx_seq_one_letter_code
_entity_poly.pdbx_strand_id
1 'polypeptide(L)'
;MAITVGKLFGNGAITYNMKLLAGMKGLNNLVEWVHIIENDEVSQFLHGHEVVLTSGILNENKGWLLDYAKKLHKVGTSAFIVNIGPYTKSVDKEVIEFCNKVDMPLYTIPWETRMVDITRDICSRILRREQVEISVSATIKNIIFKIGDLETQIQQMERYGYLQDSKFCFIAMCLDNKDGDFEMNRVKVFSERIARNIHELYISFPYNECWILVLVNYSDFDIDNFVKTFYKNWNKESCRVYMGISQNNQGIRVQDENFNKAFKAMEMAKKQEKDVVFYDKLHIYKLLLEVKDKNLLNNYYKDVLGKLVEYDKENRTDLVGFLKVYLENNGSQQAVAEKKYIHRNTVNNQIKKIEKITGFNPLEIEEKMKFVLGFYIKDII
;
A
#
# COMPACT_ATOMS: atom_id res chain seq x y z
N MET A 1 -11.60 -4.14 -7.41
CA MET A 1 -10.62 -4.83 -8.26
C MET A 1 -10.79 -4.38 -9.70
N ALA A 2 -9.94 -3.47 -10.19
CA ALA A 2 -9.94 -3.10 -11.60
C ALA A 2 -9.66 -4.34 -12.50
N ILE A 3 -10.28 -4.40 -13.68
CA ILE A 3 -10.04 -5.49 -14.65
C ILE A 3 -8.84 -5.12 -15.53
N THR A 4 -7.99 -6.07 -15.92
CA THR A 4 -6.88 -5.79 -16.85
C THR A 4 -7.30 -6.09 -18.29
N VAL A 5 -6.64 -5.47 -19.27
CA VAL A 5 -6.87 -5.74 -20.70
C VAL A 5 -6.79 -7.23 -21.01
N GLY A 6 -5.76 -7.92 -20.51
CA GLY A 6 -5.57 -9.36 -20.73
C GLY A 6 -6.69 -10.21 -20.14
N LYS A 7 -7.17 -9.90 -18.93
CA LYS A 7 -8.31 -10.62 -18.31
C LYS A 7 -9.63 -10.29 -19.00
N LEU A 8 -9.78 -9.07 -19.50
CA LEU A 8 -10.98 -8.62 -20.20
C LEU A 8 -11.12 -9.35 -21.55
N PHE A 9 -10.04 -9.39 -22.34
CA PHE A 9 -10.04 -9.94 -23.70
C PHE A 9 -9.46 -11.34 -23.85
N GLY A 10 -9.19 -12.06 -22.75
CA GLY A 10 -8.63 -13.42 -22.79
C GLY A 10 -9.44 -14.40 -23.65
N ASN A 11 -10.78 -14.24 -23.69
CA ASN A 11 -11.67 -15.02 -24.56
C ASN A 11 -12.16 -14.24 -25.80
N GLY A 12 -11.69 -13.00 -26.00
CA GLY A 12 -12.18 -12.09 -27.03
C GLY A 12 -11.99 -12.62 -28.45
N ALA A 13 -10.97 -13.45 -28.69
CA ALA A 13 -10.75 -14.11 -29.97
C ALA A 13 -11.89 -15.08 -30.33
N ILE A 14 -12.49 -15.76 -29.33
CA ILE A 14 -13.58 -16.72 -29.54
C ILE A 14 -14.93 -15.99 -29.56
N THR A 15 -15.15 -15.06 -28.63
CA THR A 15 -16.45 -14.38 -28.48
C THR A 15 -16.69 -13.31 -29.54
N TYR A 16 -15.64 -12.62 -29.99
CA TYR A 16 -15.74 -11.43 -30.83
C TYR A 16 -14.87 -11.47 -32.09
N ASN A 17 -14.23 -12.62 -32.40
CA ASN A 17 -13.22 -12.72 -33.47
C ASN A 17 -12.12 -11.65 -33.37
N MET A 18 -11.82 -11.23 -32.15
CA MET A 18 -10.87 -10.17 -31.86
C MET A 18 -9.42 -10.65 -32.04
N LYS A 19 -8.56 -9.83 -32.63
CA LYS A 19 -7.13 -10.14 -32.84
C LYS A 19 -6.24 -9.07 -32.22
N LEU A 20 -5.26 -9.48 -31.42
CA LEU A 20 -4.22 -8.58 -30.89
C LEU A 20 -3.14 -8.36 -31.97
N LEU A 21 -2.90 -7.11 -32.34
CA LEU A 21 -1.91 -6.72 -33.35
C LEU A 21 -0.61 -6.15 -32.77
N ALA A 22 -0.68 -5.47 -31.63
CA ALA A 22 0.48 -4.80 -31.02
C ALA A 22 0.31 -4.62 -29.50
N GLY A 23 1.40 -4.27 -28.81
CA GLY A 23 1.37 -3.82 -27.42
C GLY A 23 1.15 -4.93 -26.39
N MET A 24 1.64 -6.14 -26.66
CA MET A 24 1.44 -7.32 -25.80
C MET A 24 1.91 -7.11 -24.34
N LYS A 25 2.91 -6.26 -24.10
CA LYS A 25 3.37 -5.95 -22.73
C LYS A 25 2.38 -5.09 -21.94
N GLY A 26 1.45 -4.42 -22.61
CA GLY A 26 0.37 -3.63 -22.00
C GLY A 26 -0.85 -4.42 -21.57
N LEU A 27 -0.85 -5.76 -21.65
CA LEU A 27 -2.00 -6.57 -21.23
C LEU A 27 -2.35 -6.44 -19.73
N ASN A 28 -1.44 -5.90 -18.93
CA ASN A 28 -1.66 -5.60 -17.52
C ASN A 28 -2.23 -4.19 -17.27
N ASN A 29 -2.48 -3.40 -18.32
CA ASN A 29 -3.13 -2.09 -18.20
C ASN A 29 -4.51 -2.23 -17.55
N LEU A 30 -4.84 -1.31 -16.64
CA LEU A 30 -6.09 -1.29 -15.89
C LEU A 30 -7.21 -0.73 -16.74
N VAL A 31 -8.34 -1.42 -16.81
CA VAL A 31 -9.53 -0.94 -17.51
C VAL A 31 -10.56 -0.51 -16.48
N GLU A 32 -10.92 0.76 -16.51
CA GLU A 32 -11.97 1.35 -15.66
C GLU A 32 -13.26 1.59 -16.42
N TRP A 33 -13.18 1.81 -17.74
CA TRP A 33 -14.36 2.04 -18.57
C TRP A 33 -14.14 1.66 -20.04
N VAL A 34 -15.20 1.74 -20.84
CA VAL A 34 -15.15 1.55 -22.30
C VAL A 34 -15.95 2.64 -23.01
N HIS A 35 -15.38 3.19 -24.09
CA HIS A 35 -16.02 4.19 -24.93
C HIS A 35 -15.94 3.83 -26.41
N ILE A 36 -16.97 4.22 -27.15
CA ILE A 36 -16.92 4.27 -28.62
C ILE A 36 -16.70 5.73 -28.99
N ILE A 37 -15.57 6.03 -29.61
CA ILE A 37 -15.20 7.39 -30.00
C ILE A 37 -14.80 7.35 -31.47
N GLU A 38 -15.44 8.18 -32.27
CA GLU A 38 -15.12 8.34 -33.69
C GLU A 38 -14.39 9.65 -33.97
N ASN A 39 -14.66 10.69 -33.18
CA ASN A 39 -14.05 12.02 -33.34
C ASN A 39 -12.80 12.15 -32.45
N ASP A 40 -11.70 12.53 -33.08
CA ASP A 40 -10.41 12.81 -32.46
C ASP A 40 -10.47 13.93 -31.40
N GLU A 41 -11.29 14.97 -31.58
CA GLU A 41 -11.43 16.06 -30.60
C GLU A 41 -12.01 15.57 -29.27
N VAL A 42 -12.84 14.52 -29.30
CA VAL A 42 -13.50 13.97 -28.11
C VAL A 42 -12.53 13.15 -27.26
N SER A 43 -11.39 12.71 -27.83
CA SER A 43 -10.36 11.97 -27.08
C SER A 43 -9.79 12.78 -25.91
N GLN A 44 -9.87 14.11 -25.95
CA GLN A 44 -9.39 15.00 -24.88
C GLN A 44 -10.23 14.93 -23.60
N PHE A 45 -11.46 14.40 -23.68
CA PHE A 45 -12.36 14.26 -22.52
C PHE A 45 -12.24 12.90 -21.83
N LEU A 46 -11.33 12.04 -22.29
CA LEU A 46 -11.01 10.79 -21.58
C LEU A 46 -10.24 11.10 -20.29
N HIS A 47 -10.49 10.30 -19.26
CA HIS A 47 -9.86 10.37 -17.94
C HIS A 47 -8.65 9.43 -17.82
N GLY A 48 -8.41 8.58 -18.82
CA GLY A 48 -7.38 7.54 -18.80
C GLY A 48 -7.95 6.21 -18.29
N HIS A 49 -7.21 5.13 -18.52
CA HIS A 49 -7.63 3.77 -18.17
C HIS A 49 -8.88 3.24 -18.90
N GLU A 50 -9.34 3.88 -19.97
CA GLU A 50 -10.46 3.38 -20.77
C GLU A 50 -10.00 2.45 -21.90
N VAL A 51 -10.91 1.62 -22.37
CA VAL A 51 -10.79 0.97 -23.68
C VAL A 51 -11.55 1.82 -24.70
N VAL A 52 -10.88 2.18 -25.79
CA VAL A 52 -11.51 2.97 -26.86
C VAL A 52 -11.74 2.10 -28.09
N LEU A 53 -12.97 2.12 -28.59
CA LEU A 53 -13.39 1.49 -29.84
C LEU A 53 -13.63 2.58 -30.89
N THR A 54 -13.18 2.33 -32.12
CA THR A 54 -13.49 3.17 -33.28
C THR A 54 -13.78 2.30 -34.50
N SER A 55 -14.71 2.75 -35.35
CA SER A 55 -14.88 2.23 -36.70
C SER A 55 -13.95 2.89 -37.73
N GLY A 56 -13.31 4.00 -37.35
CA GLY A 56 -12.50 4.81 -38.23
C GLY A 56 -13.33 5.47 -39.32
N ILE A 57 -14.61 5.76 -39.05
CA ILE A 57 -15.51 6.39 -40.04
C ILE A 57 -15.02 7.78 -40.46
N LEU A 58 -14.27 8.45 -39.59
CA LEU A 58 -13.62 9.75 -39.84
C LEU A 58 -12.16 9.61 -40.34
N ASN A 59 -11.77 8.43 -40.82
CA ASN A 59 -10.45 8.19 -41.41
C ASN A 59 -10.37 8.80 -42.82
N GLU A 60 -10.25 10.12 -42.88
CA GLU A 60 -10.28 10.90 -44.13
C GLU A 60 -8.95 10.84 -44.90
N ASN A 61 -7.82 10.54 -44.25
CA ASN A 61 -6.47 10.57 -44.85
C ASN A 61 -5.54 9.47 -44.30
N LYS A 62 -4.53 9.08 -45.11
CA LYS A 62 -3.42 8.24 -44.64
C LYS A 62 -2.73 8.91 -43.44
N GLY A 63 -2.61 8.18 -42.33
CA GLY A 63 -1.95 8.65 -41.11
C GLY A 63 -2.88 9.09 -39.97
N TRP A 64 -4.18 9.29 -40.23
CA TRP A 64 -5.14 9.68 -39.18
C TRP A 64 -5.14 8.73 -37.98
N LEU A 65 -5.17 7.41 -38.26
CA LEU A 65 -5.19 6.38 -37.22
C LEU A 65 -3.93 6.39 -36.33
N LEU A 66 -2.78 6.77 -36.89
CA LEU A 66 -1.53 6.91 -36.14
C LEU A 66 -1.59 8.10 -35.20
N ASP A 67 -2.06 9.25 -35.68
CA ASP A 67 -2.18 10.45 -34.84
C ASP A 67 -3.25 10.30 -33.77
N TYR A 68 -4.34 9.61 -34.08
CA TYR A 68 -5.35 9.22 -33.12
C TYR A 68 -4.78 8.29 -32.03
N ALA A 69 -4.03 7.25 -32.42
CA ALA A 69 -3.37 6.35 -31.47
C ALA A 69 -2.38 7.09 -30.55
N LYS A 70 -1.62 8.07 -31.07
CA LYS A 70 -0.72 8.91 -30.26
C LYS A 70 -1.50 9.74 -29.22
N LYS A 71 -2.65 10.29 -29.59
CA LYS A 71 -3.50 11.06 -28.68
C LYS A 71 -4.11 10.19 -27.59
N LEU A 72 -4.65 9.03 -27.94
CA LEU A 72 -5.14 8.05 -26.97
C LEU A 72 -4.05 7.63 -25.97
N HIS A 73 -2.84 7.35 -26.46
CA HIS A 73 -1.71 7.03 -25.60
C HIS A 73 -1.37 8.19 -24.63
N LYS A 74 -1.40 9.44 -25.12
CA LYS A 74 -1.13 10.63 -24.29
C LYS A 74 -2.13 10.79 -23.14
N VAL A 75 -3.40 10.40 -23.35
CA VAL A 75 -4.44 10.44 -22.32
C VAL A 75 -4.36 9.22 -21.36
N GLY A 76 -3.58 8.20 -21.72
CA GLY A 76 -3.41 7.00 -20.88
C GLY A 76 -4.49 5.94 -21.13
N THR A 77 -5.03 5.86 -22.35
CA THR A 77 -5.94 4.79 -22.76
C THR A 77 -5.31 3.41 -22.56
N SER A 78 -6.09 2.46 -22.03
CA SER A 78 -5.60 1.14 -21.66
C SER A 78 -5.53 0.17 -22.81
N ALA A 79 -6.46 0.24 -23.77
CA ALA A 79 -6.38 -0.50 -25.03
C ALA A 79 -7.16 0.24 -26.12
N PHE A 80 -6.72 0.02 -27.36
CA PHE A 80 -7.33 0.60 -28.55
C PHE A 80 -7.86 -0.51 -29.46
N ILE A 81 -9.12 -0.42 -29.88
CA ILE A 81 -9.78 -1.43 -30.71
C ILE A 81 -10.29 -0.78 -31.99
N VAL A 82 -9.91 -1.34 -33.13
CA VAL A 82 -10.30 -0.86 -34.45
C VAL A 82 -11.26 -1.87 -35.10
N ASN A 83 -12.42 -1.40 -35.52
CA ASN A 83 -13.36 -2.20 -36.29
C ASN A 83 -12.95 -2.20 -37.78
N ILE A 84 -12.65 -3.39 -38.31
CA ILE A 84 -12.21 -3.60 -39.69
C ILE A 84 -13.43 -3.86 -40.56
N GLY A 85 -13.66 -2.95 -41.52
CA GLY A 85 -14.85 -2.96 -42.34
C GLY A 85 -14.78 -1.94 -43.49
N PRO A 86 -15.91 -1.34 -43.89
CA PRO A 86 -15.98 -0.47 -45.06
C PRO A 86 -15.13 0.81 -44.92
N TYR A 87 -14.98 1.33 -43.70
CA TYR A 87 -14.25 2.57 -43.42
C TYR A 87 -12.76 2.34 -43.12
N THR A 88 -12.42 1.21 -42.51
CA THR A 88 -11.04 0.83 -42.20
C THR A 88 -10.77 -0.59 -42.69
N LYS A 89 -10.02 -0.72 -43.79
CA LYS A 89 -9.73 -2.04 -44.40
C LYS A 89 -8.62 -2.82 -43.68
N SER A 90 -7.63 -2.10 -43.14
CA SER A 90 -6.50 -2.65 -42.41
C SER A 90 -5.88 -1.57 -41.54
N VAL A 91 -5.15 -2.00 -40.50
CA VAL A 91 -4.34 -1.08 -39.69
C VAL A 91 -2.95 -0.95 -40.34
N ASP A 92 -2.50 0.28 -40.57
CA ASP A 92 -1.18 0.57 -41.14
C ASP A 92 -0.04 0.11 -40.21
N LYS A 93 1.09 -0.31 -40.81
CA LYS A 93 2.27 -0.79 -40.06
C LYS A 93 2.80 0.22 -39.05
N GLU A 94 2.77 1.51 -39.39
CA GLU A 94 3.24 2.58 -38.52
C GLU A 94 2.46 2.64 -37.20
N VAL A 95 1.16 2.35 -37.22
CA VAL A 95 0.31 2.29 -36.02
C VAL A 95 0.71 1.09 -35.15
N ILE A 96 0.94 -0.07 -35.77
CA ILE A 96 1.37 -1.29 -35.08
C ILE A 96 2.73 -1.07 -34.42
N GLU A 97 3.69 -0.48 -35.13
CA GLU A 97 5.02 -0.15 -34.61
C GLU A 97 4.95 0.85 -33.45
N PHE A 98 4.14 1.90 -33.58
CA PHE A 98 3.92 2.85 -32.50
C PHE A 98 3.35 2.17 -31.26
N CYS A 99 2.26 1.42 -31.38
CA CYS A 99 1.61 0.73 -30.27
C CYS A 99 2.56 -0.28 -29.58
N ASN A 100 3.42 -0.97 -30.33
CA ASN A 100 4.46 -1.83 -29.75
C ASN A 100 5.52 -1.03 -29.00
N LYS A 101 5.93 0.13 -29.52
CA LYS A 101 6.93 0.99 -28.88
C LYS A 101 6.44 1.54 -27.54
N VAL A 102 5.15 1.85 -27.43
CA VAL A 102 4.53 2.41 -26.22
C VAL A 102 3.80 1.37 -25.36
N ASP A 103 3.92 0.09 -25.72
CA ASP A 103 3.23 -1.03 -25.06
C ASP A 103 1.70 -0.82 -24.90
N MET A 104 1.05 -0.16 -25.87
CA MET A 104 -0.40 0.05 -25.89
C MET A 104 -1.10 -1.09 -26.65
N PRO A 105 -1.91 -1.94 -26.01
CA PRO A 105 -2.61 -3.03 -26.68
C PRO A 105 -3.51 -2.53 -27.81
N LEU A 106 -3.25 -3.01 -29.02
CA LEU A 106 -4.04 -2.71 -30.22
C LEU A 106 -4.76 -3.97 -30.68
N TYR A 107 -6.08 -3.92 -30.74
CA TYR A 107 -6.91 -5.01 -31.24
C TYR A 107 -7.67 -4.63 -32.50
N THR A 108 -8.02 -5.63 -33.29
CA THR A 108 -9.00 -5.49 -34.38
C THR A 108 -10.18 -6.42 -34.18
N ILE A 109 -11.37 -5.96 -34.58
CA ILE A 109 -12.59 -6.77 -34.66
C ILE A 109 -13.17 -6.70 -36.07
N PRO A 110 -13.87 -7.74 -36.56
CA PRO A 110 -14.59 -7.70 -37.83
C PRO A 110 -15.80 -6.75 -37.84
N TRP A 111 -16.21 -6.33 -39.04
CA TRP A 111 -17.35 -5.44 -39.24
C TRP A 111 -18.68 -5.98 -38.70
N GLU A 112 -18.90 -7.28 -38.86
CA GLU A 112 -20.08 -7.97 -38.35
C GLU A 112 -20.15 -8.00 -36.82
N THR A 113 -19.02 -7.77 -36.14
CA THR A 113 -18.97 -7.71 -34.69
C THR A 113 -19.55 -6.39 -34.21
N ARG A 114 -20.69 -6.48 -33.53
CA ARG A 114 -21.40 -5.32 -33.02
C ARG A 114 -20.66 -4.76 -31.80
N MET A 115 -20.12 -3.54 -31.94
CA MET A 115 -19.42 -2.86 -30.86
C MET A 115 -20.27 -2.72 -29.59
N VAL A 116 -21.59 -2.61 -29.71
CA VAL A 116 -22.52 -2.55 -28.56
C VAL A 116 -22.51 -3.82 -27.70
N ASP A 117 -22.28 -4.99 -28.29
CA ASP A 117 -22.22 -6.25 -27.55
C ASP A 117 -20.93 -6.33 -26.74
N ILE A 118 -19.83 -5.83 -27.31
CA ILE A 118 -18.53 -5.71 -26.63
C ILE A 118 -18.65 -4.70 -25.49
N THR A 119 -19.17 -3.50 -25.74
CA THR A 119 -19.27 -2.46 -24.70
C THR A 119 -20.17 -2.92 -23.55
N ARG A 120 -21.32 -3.53 -23.84
CA ARG A 120 -22.23 -4.05 -22.80
C ARG A 120 -21.56 -5.13 -21.95
N ASP A 121 -20.85 -6.08 -22.57
CA ASP A 121 -20.12 -7.11 -21.82
C ASP A 121 -19.06 -6.48 -20.92
N ILE A 122 -18.20 -5.61 -21.48
CA ILE A 122 -17.12 -4.95 -20.73
C ILE A 122 -17.70 -4.17 -19.54
N CYS A 123 -18.70 -3.30 -19.77
CA CYS A 123 -19.34 -2.52 -18.69
C CYS A 123 -19.91 -3.44 -17.61
N SER A 124 -20.63 -4.51 -18.01
CA SER A 124 -21.22 -5.44 -17.04
C SER A 124 -20.16 -6.14 -16.17
N ARG A 125 -19.00 -6.48 -16.75
CA ARG A 125 -17.91 -7.14 -16.04
C ARG A 125 -17.16 -6.18 -15.12
N ILE A 126 -17.01 -4.91 -15.52
CA ILE A 126 -16.45 -3.84 -14.68
C ILE A 126 -17.37 -3.59 -13.47
N LEU A 127 -18.65 -3.30 -13.71
CA LEU A 127 -19.63 -3.02 -12.65
C LEU A 127 -19.78 -4.19 -11.67
N ARG A 128 -19.81 -5.43 -12.18
CA ARG A 128 -19.87 -6.63 -11.32
C ARG A 128 -18.64 -6.74 -10.42
N ARG A 129 -17.44 -6.42 -10.91
CA ARG A 129 -16.21 -6.45 -10.09
C ARG A 129 -16.19 -5.35 -9.04
N GLU A 130 -16.66 -4.16 -9.38
CA GLU A 130 -16.79 -3.06 -8.43
C GLU A 130 -17.77 -3.42 -7.31
N GLN A 131 -18.92 -4.02 -7.65
CA GLN A 131 -19.88 -4.49 -6.66
C GLN A 131 -19.29 -5.57 -5.74
N VAL A 132 -18.49 -6.50 -6.29
CA VAL A 132 -17.78 -7.53 -5.50
C VAL A 132 -16.79 -6.87 -4.54
N GLU A 133 -16.01 -5.89 -4.99
CA GLU A 133 -15.05 -5.18 -4.13
C GLU A 133 -15.73 -4.46 -2.98
N ILE A 134 -16.80 -3.72 -3.26
CA ILE A 134 -17.61 -3.04 -2.23
C ILE A 134 -18.16 -4.07 -1.23
N SER A 135 -18.67 -5.19 -1.74
CA SER A 135 -19.23 -6.28 -0.93
C SER A 135 -18.19 -6.90 0.00
N VAL A 136 -17.04 -7.33 -0.55
CA VAL A 136 -15.95 -7.95 0.22
C VAL A 136 -15.36 -6.97 1.25
N SER A 137 -15.17 -5.71 0.85
CA SER A 137 -14.68 -4.64 1.71
C SER A 137 -15.62 -4.38 2.90
N ALA A 138 -16.92 -4.29 2.65
CA ALA A 138 -17.92 -4.13 3.70
C ALA A 138 -17.95 -5.36 4.63
N THR A 139 -17.89 -6.57 4.08
CA THR A 139 -17.95 -7.80 4.87
C THR A 139 -16.72 -7.96 5.76
N ILE A 140 -15.50 -7.72 5.27
CA ILE A 140 -14.30 -7.79 6.13
C ILE A 140 -14.34 -6.73 7.22
N LYS A 141 -14.86 -5.52 6.94
CA LYS A 141 -15.07 -4.49 7.97
C LYS A 141 -16.03 -4.97 9.06
N ASN A 142 -17.13 -5.60 8.69
CA ASN A 142 -18.08 -6.15 9.66
C ASN A 142 -17.43 -7.23 10.55
N ILE A 143 -16.57 -8.09 9.98
CA ILE A 143 -15.79 -9.07 10.75
C ILE A 143 -14.83 -8.37 11.73
N ILE A 144 -14.07 -7.38 11.27
CA ILE A 144 -13.11 -6.62 12.08
C ILE A 144 -13.82 -5.88 13.24
N PHE A 145 -14.97 -5.26 12.97
CA PHE A 145 -15.70 -4.45 13.95
C PHE A 145 -16.79 -5.24 14.69
N LYS A 146 -16.88 -6.55 14.47
CA LYS A 146 -17.83 -7.47 15.11
C LYS A 146 -19.29 -7.00 14.96
N ILE A 147 -19.65 -6.55 13.77
CA ILE A 147 -21.00 -6.05 13.43
C ILE A 147 -21.77 -7.15 12.71
N GLY A 148 -22.93 -7.56 13.23
CA GLY A 148 -23.80 -8.56 12.56
C GLY A 148 -23.38 -10.02 12.80
N ASP A 149 -23.93 -10.95 12.01
CA ASP A 149 -23.69 -12.38 12.16
C ASP A 149 -22.40 -12.84 11.44
N LEU A 150 -21.48 -13.43 12.21
CA LEU A 150 -20.15 -13.83 11.73
C LEU A 150 -20.24 -14.97 10.69
N GLU A 151 -21.10 -15.96 10.88
CA GLU A 151 -21.21 -17.10 9.96
C GLU A 151 -21.71 -16.66 8.58
N THR A 152 -22.72 -15.80 8.55
CA THR A 152 -23.24 -15.21 7.31
C THR A 152 -22.16 -14.44 6.56
N GLN A 153 -21.31 -13.71 7.28
CA GLN A 153 -20.18 -12.97 6.69
C GLN A 153 -19.12 -13.88 6.13
N ILE A 154 -18.77 -14.95 6.85
CA ILE A 154 -17.82 -15.96 6.38
C ILE A 154 -18.34 -16.63 5.11
N GLN A 155 -19.61 -17.04 5.08
CA GLN A 155 -20.23 -17.62 3.88
C GLN A 155 -20.22 -16.66 2.70
N GLN A 156 -20.44 -15.36 2.93
CA GLN A 156 -20.35 -14.34 1.89
C GLN A 156 -18.92 -14.19 1.36
N MET A 157 -17.92 -14.23 2.24
CA MET A 157 -16.50 -14.18 1.88
C MET A 157 -16.08 -15.40 1.06
N GLU A 158 -16.53 -16.60 1.44
CA GLU A 158 -16.25 -17.85 0.72
C GLU A 158 -16.76 -17.83 -0.72
N ARG A 159 -17.92 -17.20 -1.00
CA ARG A 159 -18.46 -17.03 -2.36
C ARG A 159 -17.51 -16.27 -3.30
N TYR A 160 -16.60 -15.46 -2.74
CA TYR A 160 -15.62 -14.69 -3.49
C TYR A 160 -14.20 -15.29 -3.41
N GLY A 161 -14.05 -16.50 -2.86
CA GLY A 161 -12.78 -17.23 -2.79
C GLY A 161 -11.97 -17.01 -1.50
N TYR A 162 -12.50 -16.26 -0.54
CA TYR A 162 -11.87 -16.06 0.77
C TYR A 162 -12.29 -17.17 1.73
N LEU A 163 -11.52 -18.26 1.72
CA LEU A 163 -11.81 -19.46 2.51
C LEU A 163 -11.52 -19.26 4.00
N GLN A 164 -12.19 -20.06 4.84
CA GLN A 164 -12.02 -20.00 6.30
C GLN A 164 -10.57 -20.16 6.76
N ASP A 165 -9.78 -20.98 6.08
CA ASP A 165 -8.38 -21.27 6.37
C ASP A 165 -7.40 -20.37 5.60
N SER A 166 -7.90 -19.34 4.90
CA SER A 166 -7.05 -18.38 4.21
C SER A 166 -6.14 -17.64 5.20
N LYS A 167 -4.95 -17.27 4.73
CA LYS A 167 -4.04 -16.41 5.47
C LYS A 167 -4.31 -14.94 5.15
N PHE A 168 -4.33 -14.10 6.17
CA PHE A 168 -4.57 -12.67 6.06
C PHE A 168 -3.41 -11.88 6.66
N CYS A 169 -2.87 -10.96 5.88
CA CYS A 169 -1.91 -9.95 6.32
C CYS A 169 -2.47 -8.56 6.04
N PHE A 170 -2.55 -7.73 7.07
CA PHE A 170 -3.03 -6.35 7.00
C PHE A 170 -1.84 -5.42 6.82
N ILE A 171 -1.98 -4.46 5.92
CA ILE A 171 -1.05 -3.36 5.69
C ILE A 171 -1.85 -2.06 5.85
N ALA A 172 -1.52 -1.29 6.89
CA ALA A 172 -2.03 0.06 7.09
C ALA A 172 -1.04 1.07 6.52
N MET A 173 -1.49 1.91 5.57
CA MET A 173 -0.71 2.93 4.90
C MET A 173 -1.24 4.32 5.26
N CYS A 174 -0.39 5.19 5.81
CA CYS A 174 -0.74 6.56 6.18
C CYS A 174 0.21 7.57 5.56
N LEU A 175 -0.29 8.76 5.24
CA LEU A 175 0.48 9.84 4.62
C LEU A 175 0.97 10.85 5.68
N ASP A 176 2.05 11.57 5.35
CA ASP A 176 2.65 12.61 6.21
C ASP A 176 1.91 13.97 6.17
N ASN A 177 0.70 14.02 5.60
CA ASN A 177 -0.20 15.18 5.51
C ASN A 177 0.31 16.38 4.68
N LYS A 178 0.11 16.31 3.36
CA LYS A 178 -0.10 17.45 2.44
C LYS A 178 -1.04 16.92 1.34
N ASP A 179 -2.26 17.46 1.25
CA ASP A 179 -3.32 17.07 0.28
C ASP A 179 -3.85 15.62 0.38
N GLY A 180 -4.68 15.38 1.40
CA GLY A 180 -5.08 14.04 1.87
C GLY A 180 -5.78 13.14 0.85
N ASP A 181 -6.78 13.63 0.11
CA ASP A 181 -7.64 12.73 -0.68
C ASP A 181 -7.03 12.28 -2.01
N PHE A 182 -6.38 13.20 -2.74
CA PHE A 182 -5.79 12.89 -4.04
C PHE A 182 -4.61 11.92 -3.91
N GLU A 183 -3.69 12.20 -2.97
CA GLU A 183 -2.55 11.34 -2.72
C GLU A 183 -2.96 9.98 -2.14
N MET A 184 -4.03 9.94 -1.32
CA MET A 184 -4.56 8.67 -0.82
C MET A 184 -5.09 7.80 -1.96
N ASN A 185 -5.77 8.38 -2.95
CA ASN A 185 -6.20 7.64 -4.13
C ASN A 185 -5.00 7.10 -4.94
N ARG A 186 -3.90 7.85 -5.03
CA ARG A 186 -2.65 7.36 -5.65
C ARG A 186 -2.07 6.17 -4.88
N VAL A 187 -2.05 6.22 -3.54
CA VAL A 187 -1.63 5.08 -2.70
C VAL A 187 -2.53 3.86 -2.95
N LYS A 188 -3.85 4.04 -3.01
CA LYS A 188 -4.79 2.98 -3.37
C LYS A 188 -4.41 2.33 -4.70
N VAL A 189 -4.42 3.09 -5.79
CA VAL A 189 -4.21 2.56 -7.14
C VAL A 189 -2.85 1.85 -7.24
N PHE A 190 -1.82 2.47 -6.64
CA PHE A 190 -0.46 1.94 -6.68
C PHE A 190 -0.29 0.66 -5.85
N SER A 191 -0.82 0.62 -4.62
CA SER A 191 -0.76 -0.57 -3.76
C SER A 191 -1.53 -1.74 -4.35
N GLU A 192 -2.76 -1.51 -4.84
CA GLU A 192 -3.57 -2.56 -5.45
C GLU A 192 -2.92 -3.17 -6.70
N ARG A 193 -2.25 -2.33 -7.51
CA ARG A 193 -1.52 -2.80 -8.69
C ARG A 193 -0.39 -3.76 -8.31
N ILE A 194 0.38 -3.45 -7.28
CA ILE A 194 1.49 -4.30 -6.82
C ILE A 194 0.94 -5.61 -6.27
N ALA A 195 -0.07 -5.54 -5.39
CA ALA A 195 -0.71 -6.73 -4.82
C ALA A 195 -1.15 -7.69 -5.95
N ARG A 196 -1.94 -7.17 -6.89
CA ARG A 196 -2.47 -7.95 -8.01
C ARG A 196 -1.43 -8.61 -8.90
N ASN A 197 -0.26 -7.98 -9.06
CA ASN A 197 0.83 -8.55 -9.85
C ASN A 197 1.50 -9.74 -9.14
N ILE A 198 1.37 -9.83 -7.83
CA ILE A 198 1.94 -10.92 -7.02
C ILE A 198 0.91 -12.03 -6.85
N HIS A 199 -0.31 -11.71 -6.42
CA HIS A 199 -1.39 -12.69 -6.22
C HIS A 199 -2.79 -12.08 -6.41
N GLU A 200 -3.78 -12.88 -6.76
CA GLU A 200 -5.09 -12.38 -7.20
C GLU A 200 -5.96 -11.82 -6.07
N LEU A 201 -5.98 -12.46 -4.90
CA LEU A 201 -6.90 -12.12 -3.81
C LEU A 201 -6.35 -11.05 -2.88
N TYR A 202 -6.92 -9.85 -2.92
CA TYR A 202 -6.65 -8.79 -1.96
C TYR A 202 -7.93 -8.00 -1.67
N ILE A 203 -7.96 -7.33 -0.51
CA ILE A 203 -9.05 -6.44 -0.13
C ILE A 203 -8.45 -5.07 0.16
N SER A 204 -9.12 -4.00 -0.21
CA SER A 204 -8.67 -2.64 0.05
C SER A 204 -9.82 -1.77 0.54
N PHE A 205 -9.53 -0.84 1.45
CA PHE A 205 -10.51 0.12 1.93
C PHE A 205 -9.89 1.30 2.67
N PRO A 206 -10.55 2.47 2.69
CA PRO A 206 -10.16 3.56 3.58
C PRO A 206 -10.65 3.29 5.00
N TYR A 207 -9.83 3.68 5.98
CA TYR A 207 -10.19 3.73 7.39
C TYR A 207 -9.40 4.85 8.09
N ASN A 208 -10.11 5.80 8.70
CA ASN A 208 -9.54 7.06 9.19
C ASN A 208 -8.68 7.74 8.09
N GLU A 209 -7.50 8.26 8.43
CA GLU A 209 -6.55 8.86 7.48
C GLU A 209 -5.61 7.82 6.82
N CYS A 210 -6.04 6.56 6.74
CA CYS A 210 -5.22 5.46 6.23
C CYS A 210 -5.92 4.70 5.11
N TRP A 211 -5.11 4.21 4.17
CA TRP A 211 -5.52 3.14 3.27
C TRP A 211 -5.14 1.79 3.86
N ILE A 212 -6.12 0.89 3.97
CA ILE A 212 -5.93 -0.47 4.46
C ILE A 212 -5.92 -1.41 3.27
N LEU A 213 -4.87 -2.22 3.18
CA LEU A 213 -4.76 -3.31 2.23
C LEU A 213 -4.66 -4.63 2.98
N VAL A 214 -5.45 -5.61 2.59
CA VAL A 214 -5.44 -6.97 3.15
C VAL A 214 -4.95 -7.91 2.06
N LEU A 215 -3.76 -8.46 2.25
CA LEU A 215 -3.18 -9.47 1.37
C LEU A 215 -3.66 -10.85 1.82
N VAL A 216 -4.31 -11.60 0.91
CA VAL A 216 -4.92 -12.89 1.22
C VAL A 216 -4.20 -14.02 0.49
N ASN A 217 -3.71 -14.99 1.26
CA ASN A 217 -2.89 -16.13 0.82
C ASN A 217 -1.54 -15.75 0.19
N TYR A 218 -0.98 -14.60 0.59
CA TYR A 218 0.38 -14.20 0.24
C TYR A 218 1.36 -14.91 1.16
N SER A 219 2.48 -15.41 0.63
CA SER A 219 3.58 -15.89 1.47
C SER A 219 4.32 -14.72 2.13
N ASP A 220 5.11 -14.98 3.16
CA ASP A 220 5.93 -13.93 3.79
C ASP A 220 6.93 -13.31 2.79
N PHE A 221 7.41 -14.11 1.84
CA PHE A 221 8.23 -13.63 0.72
C PHE A 221 7.47 -12.65 -0.18
N ASP A 222 6.20 -12.95 -0.48
CA ASP A 222 5.34 -12.08 -1.29
C ASP A 222 5.06 -10.74 -0.60
N ILE A 223 4.84 -10.77 0.72
CA ILE A 223 4.64 -9.57 1.53
C ILE A 223 5.92 -8.72 1.55
N ASP A 224 7.09 -9.33 1.79
CA ASP A 224 8.37 -8.62 1.73
C ASP A 224 8.63 -8.04 0.32
N ASN A 225 8.29 -8.79 -0.74
CA ASN A 225 8.42 -8.35 -2.12
C ASN A 225 7.47 -7.18 -2.45
N PHE A 226 6.23 -7.23 -1.94
CA PHE A 226 5.27 -6.13 -2.05
C PHE A 226 5.86 -4.84 -1.47
N VAL A 227 6.36 -4.88 -0.23
CA VAL A 227 6.92 -3.71 0.46
C VAL A 227 8.12 -3.13 -0.28
N LYS A 228 9.06 -4.00 -0.68
CA LYS A 228 10.23 -3.59 -1.46
C LYS A 228 9.82 -2.94 -2.78
N THR A 229 8.89 -3.56 -3.50
CA THR A 229 8.39 -3.05 -4.78
C THR A 229 7.65 -1.72 -4.62
N PHE A 230 6.89 -1.56 -3.54
CA PHE A 230 6.18 -0.32 -3.24
C PHE A 230 7.18 0.83 -3.05
N TYR A 231 8.09 0.72 -2.07
CA TYR A 231 9.02 1.82 -1.78
C TYR A 231 10.07 2.06 -2.86
N LYS A 232 10.42 1.04 -3.67
CA LYS A 232 11.31 1.22 -4.82
C LYS A 232 10.69 2.10 -5.91
N ASN A 233 9.39 1.96 -6.13
CA ASN A 233 8.69 2.57 -7.25
C ASN A 233 7.81 3.78 -6.84
N TRP A 234 7.63 4.01 -5.53
CA TRP A 234 6.89 5.14 -4.98
C TRP A 234 7.77 6.39 -4.96
N ASN A 235 7.27 7.50 -5.52
CA ASN A 235 8.01 8.76 -5.51
C ASN A 235 7.89 9.45 -4.14
N LYS A 236 8.94 9.32 -3.31
CA LYS A 236 9.03 9.94 -1.97
C LYS A 236 9.03 11.47 -2.00
N GLU A 237 9.39 12.09 -3.13
CA GLU A 237 9.39 13.56 -3.25
C GLU A 237 7.97 14.14 -3.29
N SER A 238 6.98 13.36 -3.72
CA SER A 238 5.57 13.77 -3.70
C SER A 238 4.96 13.65 -2.31
N CYS A 239 5.08 12.48 -1.68
CA CYS A 239 4.56 12.25 -0.33
C CYS A 239 5.25 11.07 0.35
N ARG A 240 5.50 11.20 1.65
CA ARG A 240 6.02 10.09 2.46
C ARG A 240 4.87 9.22 2.96
N VAL A 241 5.00 7.92 2.74
CA VAL A 241 4.04 6.89 3.19
C VAL A 241 4.67 6.13 4.36
N TYR A 242 3.91 5.97 5.43
CA TYR A 242 4.23 5.12 6.58
C TYR A 242 3.41 3.83 6.50
N MET A 243 4.06 2.68 6.66
CA MET A 243 3.42 1.37 6.61
C MET A 243 3.54 0.61 7.93
N GLY A 244 2.40 0.09 8.39
CA GLY A 244 2.33 -0.90 9.46
C GLY A 244 1.79 -2.22 8.95
N ILE A 245 2.52 -3.30 9.21
CA ILE A 245 2.20 -4.62 8.66
C ILE A 245 1.92 -5.59 9.81
N SER A 246 0.77 -6.26 9.77
CA SER A 246 0.40 -7.28 10.74
C SER A 246 1.12 -8.60 10.49
N GLN A 247 0.88 -9.57 11.37
CA GLN A 247 1.31 -10.94 11.15
C GLN A 247 0.50 -11.57 10.00
N ASN A 248 1.09 -12.55 9.32
CA ASN A 248 0.41 -13.30 8.27
C ASN A 248 -0.35 -14.50 8.88
N ASN A 249 -1.54 -14.23 9.42
CA ASN A 249 -2.27 -15.18 10.25
C ASN A 249 -3.30 -15.99 9.46
N GLN A 250 -3.36 -17.28 9.74
CA GLN A 250 -4.38 -18.17 9.20
C GLN A 250 -5.72 -17.99 9.92
N GLY A 251 -6.83 -18.01 9.18
CA GLY A 251 -8.18 -18.07 9.74
C GLY A 251 -8.94 -16.75 9.66
N ILE A 252 -10.13 -16.73 9.05
CA ILE A 252 -10.92 -15.49 8.87
C ILE A 252 -11.61 -14.94 10.14
N ARG A 253 -11.71 -15.73 11.21
CA ARG A 253 -12.56 -15.41 12.38
C ARG A 253 -12.03 -14.30 13.29
N VAL A 254 -10.71 -14.16 13.40
CA VAL A 254 -10.06 -13.26 14.37
C VAL A 254 -9.23 -12.20 13.64
N GLN A 255 -9.92 -11.36 12.87
CA GLN A 255 -9.27 -10.31 12.07
C GLN A 255 -9.30 -8.92 12.73
N ASP A 256 -10.05 -8.75 13.82
CA ASP A 256 -10.02 -7.55 14.66
C ASP A 256 -8.64 -7.32 15.28
N GLU A 257 -8.04 -8.37 15.85
CA GLU A 257 -6.69 -8.30 16.40
C GLU A 257 -5.64 -8.05 15.31
N ASN A 258 -5.76 -8.73 14.17
CA ASN A 258 -4.78 -8.62 13.09
C ASN A 258 -4.79 -7.21 12.47
N PHE A 259 -5.98 -6.66 12.26
CA PHE A 259 -6.18 -5.26 11.88
C PHE A 259 -5.53 -4.29 12.88
N ASN A 260 -5.82 -4.44 14.18
CA ASN A 260 -5.26 -3.59 15.22
C ASN A 260 -3.72 -3.66 15.27
N LYS A 261 -3.13 -4.84 15.02
CA LYS A 261 -1.66 -5.01 14.96
C LYS A 261 -1.04 -4.22 13.80
N ALA A 262 -1.63 -4.26 12.60
CA ALA A 262 -1.17 -3.43 11.48
C ALA A 262 -1.27 -1.93 11.80
N PHE A 263 -2.38 -1.50 12.39
CA PHE A 263 -2.59 -0.10 12.73
C PHE A 263 -1.57 0.40 13.78
N LYS A 264 -1.37 -0.34 14.87
CA LYS A 264 -0.34 -0.04 15.89
C LYS A 264 1.07 0.01 15.29
N ALA A 265 1.39 -0.91 14.37
CA ALA A 265 2.68 -0.89 13.67
C ALA A 265 2.84 0.37 12.80
N MET A 266 1.76 0.84 12.17
CA MET A 266 1.77 2.04 11.33
C MET A 266 1.97 3.29 12.19
N GLU A 267 1.27 3.40 13.32
CA GLU A 267 1.46 4.49 14.28
C GLU A 267 2.91 4.53 14.77
N MET A 268 3.49 3.36 15.04
CA MET A 268 4.89 3.24 15.42
C MET A 268 5.85 3.65 14.31
N ALA A 269 5.55 3.28 13.06
CA ALA A 269 6.30 3.73 11.88
C ALA A 269 6.31 5.26 11.78
N LYS A 270 5.16 5.90 11.99
CA LYS A 270 5.02 7.36 12.02
C LYS A 270 5.79 8.00 13.18
N LYS A 271 5.63 7.49 14.41
CA LYS A 271 6.34 8.01 15.61
C LYS A 271 7.86 7.92 15.51
N GLN A 272 8.38 6.85 14.90
CA GLN A 272 9.81 6.64 14.73
C GLN A 272 10.36 7.20 13.41
N GLU A 273 9.51 7.86 12.61
CA GLU A 273 9.84 8.33 11.26
C GLU A 273 10.50 7.24 10.40
N LYS A 274 10.00 6.00 10.50
CA LYS A 274 10.41 4.85 9.69
C LYS A 274 9.40 4.58 8.61
N ASP A 275 9.85 4.30 7.39
CA ASP A 275 8.93 4.05 6.28
C ASP A 275 8.03 2.83 6.52
N VAL A 276 8.54 1.77 7.14
CA VAL A 276 7.78 0.54 7.39
C VAL A 276 8.14 -0.11 8.71
N VAL A 277 7.13 -0.65 9.39
CA VAL A 277 7.25 -1.46 10.60
C VAL A 277 6.41 -2.72 10.45
N PHE A 278 7.02 -3.87 10.70
CA PHE A 278 6.33 -5.15 10.83
C PHE A 278 6.03 -5.40 12.31
N TYR A 279 4.78 -5.73 12.64
CA TYR A 279 4.36 -5.96 14.02
C TYR A 279 5.17 -7.06 14.71
N ASP A 280 5.55 -8.11 13.99
CA ASP A 280 6.38 -9.19 14.53
C ASP A 280 7.82 -8.82 14.81
N LYS A 281 8.30 -7.73 14.22
CA LYS A 281 9.65 -7.19 14.43
C LYS A 281 9.69 -6.10 15.50
N LEU A 282 8.59 -5.88 16.23
CA LEU A 282 8.51 -4.87 17.30
C LEU A 282 9.14 -5.32 18.63
N HIS A 283 9.53 -6.59 18.78
CA HIS A 283 10.19 -7.12 19.98
C HIS A 283 9.49 -6.65 21.28
N ILE A 284 10.18 -5.91 22.16
CA ILE A 284 9.64 -5.42 23.43
C ILE A 284 8.51 -4.40 23.25
N TYR A 285 8.50 -3.62 22.16
CA TYR A 285 7.43 -2.66 21.89
C TYR A 285 6.09 -3.37 21.74
N LYS A 286 6.06 -4.60 21.22
CA LYS A 286 4.83 -5.41 21.12
C LYS A 286 4.18 -5.59 22.49
N LEU A 287 4.96 -5.93 23.52
CA LEU A 287 4.46 -6.11 24.88
C LEU A 287 3.90 -4.79 25.45
N LEU A 288 4.63 -3.69 25.26
CA LEU A 288 4.23 -2.37 25.75
C LEU A 288 2.98 -1.83 25.04
N LEU A 289 2.81 -2.11 23.75
CA LEU A 289 1.65 -1.71 22.96
C LEU A 289 0.36 -2.48 23.33
N GLU A 290 0.45 -3.62 24.00
CA GLU A 290 -0.72 -4.35 24.53
C GLU A 290 -1.16 -3.86 25.91
N VAL A 291 -0.39 -3.00 26.58
CA VAL A 291 -0.81 -2.38 27.83
C VAL A 291 -1.95 -1.39 27.55
N LYS A 292 -3.16 -1.75 27.99
CA LYS A 292 -4.38 -0.95 27.83
C LYS A 292 -4.34 0.36 28.62
N ASP A 293 -3.81 0.31 29.84
CA ASP A 293 -3.69 1.48 30.69
C ASP A 293 -2.45 2.32 30.29
N LYS A 294 -2.67 3.35 29.49
CA LYS A 294 -1.60 4.29 29.09
C LYS A 294 -1.10 5.13 30.27
N ASN A 295 -1.89 5.31 31.32
CA ASN A 295 -1.44 6.06 32.50
C ASN A 295 -0.37 5.28 33.27
N LEU A 296 -0.48 3.94 33.32
CA LEU A 296 0.56 3.09 33.90
C LEU A 296 1.92 3.31 33.21
N LEU A 297 1.94 3.31 31.88
CA LEU A 297 3.16 3.56 31.10
C LEU A 297 3.71 4.97 31.35
N ASN A 298 2.83 5.98 31.32
CA ASN A 298 3.21 7.36 31.58
C ASN A 298 3.79 7.56 32.99
N ASN A 299 3.21 6.93 34.00
CA ASN A 299 3.70 6.98 35.38
C ASN A 299 5.06 6.30 35.49
N TYR A 300 5.22 5.10 34.91
CA TYR A 300 6.51 4.42 34.87
C TYR A 300 7.61 5.27 34.22
N TYR A 301 7.31 5.90 33.08
CA TYR A 301 8.23 6.82 32.42
C TYR A 301 8.62 8.00 33.32
N LYS A 302 7.65 8.63 33.98
CA LYS A 302 7.88 9.74 34.92
C LYS A 302 8.72 9.32 36.12
N ASP A 303 8.46 8.15 36.69
CA ASP A 303 9.18 7.64 37.87
C ASP A 303 10.65 7.33 37.54
N VAL A 304 10.92 6.81 36.34
CA VAL A 304 12.27 6.39 35.94
C VAL A 304 13.08 7.51 35.30
N LEU A 305 12.49 8.24 34.35
CA LEU A 305 13.19 9.26 33.55
C LEU A 305 12.71 10.69 33.83
N GLY A 306 11.53 10.89 34.43
CA GLY A 306 10.94 12.22 34.64
C GLY A 306 11.84 13.17 35.42
N LYS A 307 12.39 12.73 36.57
CA LYS A 307 13.35 13.53 37.36
C LYS A 307 14.58 13.95 36.58
N LEU A 308 15.07 13.06 35.69
CA LEU A 308 16.25 13.34 34.88
C LEU A 308 15.93 14.33 33.76
N VAL A 309 14.75 14.22 33.15
CA VAL A 309 14.23 15.17 32.14
C VAL A 309 14.03 16.57 32.74
N GLU A 310 13.43 16.64 33.93
CA GLU A 310 13.25 17.90 34.67
C GLU A 310 14.60 18.54 35.01
N TYR A 311 15.54 17.74 35.54
CA TYR A 311 16.89 18.20 35.83
C TYR A 311 17.60 18.76 34.60
N ASP A 312 17.54 18.06 33.46
CA ASP A 312 18.14 18.52 32.20
C ASP A 312 17.54 19.86 31.73
N LYS A 313 16.22 20.03 31.88
CA LYS A 313 15.53 21.29 31.54
C LYS A 313 15.95 22.45 32.44
N GLU A 314 16.02 22.23 33.75
CA GLU A 314 16.36 23.26 34.74
C GLU A 314 17.84 23.67 34.68
N ASN A 315 18.73 22.70 34.44
CA ASN A 315 20.18 22.89 34.51
C ASN A 315 20.83 23.02 33.12
N ARG A 316 20.03 22.95 32.04
CA ARG A 316 20.49 22.96 30.63
C ARG A 316 21.57 21.90 30.36
N THR A 317 21.33 20.68 30.84
CA THR A 317 22.20 19.50 30.62
C THR A 317 21.58 18.50 29.64
N ASP A 318 22.35 17.46 29.26
CA ASP A 318 21.89 16.35 28.40
C ASP A 318 22.25 14.99 29.04
N LEU A 319 21.80 14.78 30.29
CA LEU A 319 21.99 13.52 30.99
C LEU A 319 21.09 12.42 30.43
N VAL A 320 19.88 12.76 29.96
CA VAL A 320 18.96 11.82 29.31
C VAL A 320 19.58 11.30 28.01
N GLY A 321 20.10 12.19 27.14
CA GLY A 321 20.79 11.77 25.92
C GLY A 321 22.08 11.03 26.20
N PHE A 322 22.85 11.43 27.22
CA PHE A 322 24.00 10.67 27.68
C PHE A 322 23.63 9.24 28.14
N LEU A 323 22.59 9.10 28.97
CA LEU A 323 22.11 7.80 29.44
C LEU A 323 21.66 6.91 28.29
N LYS A 324 20.94 7.47 27.30
CA LYS A 324 20.55 6.75 26.08
C LYS A 324 21.78 6.19 25.36
N VAL A 325 22.78 7.02 25.12
CA VAL A 325 24.04 6.59 24.47
C VAL A 325 24.76 5.52 25.30
N TYR A 326 24.74 5.64 26.63
CA TYR A 326 25.33 4.63 27.50
C TYR A 326 24.64 3.27 27.37
N LEU A 327 23.31 3.25 27.36
CA LEU A 327 22.52 2.02 27.19
C LEU A 327 22.69 1.40 25.80
N GLU A 328 22.71 2.22 24.74
CA GLU A 328 22.96 1.76 23.35
C GLU A 328 24.33 1.11 23.16
N ASN A 329 25.31 1.44 24.02
CA ASN A 329 26.62 0.80 24.04
C ASN A 329 26.70 -0.32 25.10
N ASN A 330 25.56 -0.96 25.42
CA ASN A 330 25.44 -2.06 26.38
C ASN A 330 25.96 -1.73 27.80
N GLY A 331 25.99 -0.44 28.17
CA GLY A 331 26.58 0.03 29.41
C GLY A 331 28.11 0.01 29.46
N SER A 332 28.80 -0.08 28.31
CA SER A 332 30.25 -0.02 28.25
C SER A 332 30.76 1.41 28.42
N GLN A 333 31.39 1.68 29.57
CA GLN A 333 31.99 2.99 29.85
C GLN A 333 33.09 3.37 28.86
N GLN A 334 33.87 2.39 28.41
CA GLN A 334 34.95 2.61 27.45
C GLN A 334 34.39 2.98 26.09
N ALA A 335 33.42 2.23 25.57
CA ALA A 335 32.81 2.51 24.28
C ALA A 335 32.13 3.90 24.27
N VAL A 336 31.51 4.29 25.39
CA VAL A 336 30.89 5.62 25.52
C VAL A 336 31.93 6.73 25.58
N ALA A 337 33.04 6.53 26.32
CA ALA A 337 34.16 7.46 26.40
C ALA A 337 34.74 7.74 25.00
N GLU A 338 34.99 6.67 24.23
CA GLU A 338 35.46 6.76 22.85
C GLU A 338 34.43 7.45 21.94
N LYS A 339 33.15 7.02 21.96
CA LYS A 339 32.08 7.56 21.11
C LYS A 339 31.77 9.04 21.37
N LYS A 340 31.82 9.49 22.61
CA LYS A 340 31.58 10.89 23.01
C LYS A 340 32.87 11.72 23.08
N TYR A 341 34.04 11.14 22.81
CA TYR A 341 35.37 11.78 22.92
C TYR A 341 35.62 12.40 24.30
N ILE A 342 35.28 11.68 25.37
CA ILE A 342 35.46 12.12 26.76
C ILE A 342 36.28 11.11 27.55
N HIS A 343 36.91 11.57 28.64
CA HIS A 343 37.64 10.67 29.53
C HIS A 343 36.69 9.74 30.30
N ARG A 344 37.13 8.50 30.59
CA ARG A 344 36.35 7.50 31.33
C ARG A 344 35.87 7.99 32.71
N ASN A 345 36.68 8.83 33.37
CA ASN A 345 36.28 9.43 34.66
C ASN A 345 35.05 10.33 34.50
N THR A 346 34.93 11.05 33.39
CA THR A 346 33.76 11.87 33.09
C THR A 346 32.53 11.00 32.90
N VAL A 347 32.65 9.86 32.22
CA VAL A 347 31.56 8.87 32.09
C VAL A 347 31.09 8.40 33.47
N ASN A 348 32.01 8.02 34.35
CA ASN A 348 31.70 7.62 35.72
C ASN A 348 31.01 8.73 36.52
N ASN A 349 31.46 9.98 36.38
CA ASN A 349 30.85 11.13 37.05
C ASN A 349 29.41 11.36 36.57
N GLN A 350 29.13 11.21 35.27
CA GLN A 350 27.77 11.33 34.73
C GLN A 350 26.86 10.19 35.23
N ILE A 351 27.36 8.94 35.27
CA ILE A 351 26.60 7.80 35.81
C ILE A 351 26.23 8.03 37.29
N LYS A 352 27.19 8.44 38.12
CA LYS A 352 26.93 8.77 39.54
C LYS A 352 25.94 9.92 39.71
N LYS A 353 26.00 10.91 38.80
CA LYS A 353 25.06 12.04 38.81
C LYS A 353 23.65 11.59 38.46
N ILE A 354 23.49 10.73 37.45
CA ILE A 354 22.21 10.11 37.08
C ILE A 354 21.65 9.33 38.27
N GLU A 355 22.46 8.47 38.89
CA GLU A 355 22.06 7.69 40.08
C GLU A 355 21.55 8.58 41.22
N LYS A 356 22.25 9.69 41.50
CA LYS A 356 21.84 10.64 42.54
C LYS A 356 20.50 11.33 42.24
N ILE A 357 20.20 11.60 40.96
CA ILE A 357 18.98 12.30 40.54
C ILE A 357 17.79 11.34 40.50
N THR A 358 17.98 10.16 39.92
CA THR A 358 16.89 9.20 39.67
C THR A 358 16.65 8.29 40.86
N GLY A 359 17.68 8.02 41.67
CA GLY A 359 17.69 7.00 42.71
C GLY A 359 17.98 5.60 42.19
N PHE A 360 18.38 5.46 40.92
CA PHE A 360 18.64 4.17 40.26
C PHE A 360 20.05 4.17 39.65
N ASN A 361 20.83 3.13 39.93
CA ASN A 361 22.18 2.91 39.47
C ASN A 361 22.22 2.29 38.06
N PRO A 362 22.70 3.00 37.03
CA PRO A 362 22.82 2.48 35.67
C PRO A 362 23.83 1.33 35.49
N LEU A 363 24.62 0.99 36.51
CA LEU A 363 25.55 -0.14 36.48
C LEU A 363 24.85 -1.46 36.82
N GLU A 364 23.87 -1.43 37.72
CA GLU A 364 23.12 -2.60 38.17
C GLU A 364 22.10 -3.06 37.11
N ILE A 365 22.01 -4.38 36.88
CA ILE A 365 21.24 -4.92 35.76
C ILE A 365 19.74 -4.62 35.87
N GLU A 366 19.15 -4.79 37.06
CA GLU A 366 17.72 -4.55 37.29
C GLU A 366 17.34 -3.09 37.07
N GLU A 367 18.20 -2.18 37.54
CA GLU A 367 17.95 -0.74 37.46
C GLU A 367 18.27 -0.18 36.07
N LYS A 368 19.30 -0.73 35.40
CA LYS A 368 19.55 -0.51 33.98
C LYS A 368 18.35 -0.92 33.13
N MET A 369 17.72 -2.05 33.42
CA MET A 369 16.50 -2.48 32.73
C MET A 369 15.35 -1.48 32.92
N LYS A 370 15.22 -0.84 34.09
CA LYS A 370 14.23 0.22 34.28
C LYS A 370 14.42 1.35 33.29
N PHE A 371 15.65 1.85 33.14
CA PHE A 371 15.95 2.91 32.19
C PHE A 371 15.71 2.49 30.74
N VAL A 372 16.11 1.28 30.37
CA VAL A 372 15.87 0.73 29.03
C VAL A 372 14.37 0.71 28.73
N LEU A 373 13.55 0.18 29.64
CA LEU A 373 12.08 0.21 29.52
C LEU A 373 11.53 1.64 29.47
N GLY A 374 12.07 2.55 30.28
CA GLY A 374 11.69 3.97 30.26
C GLY A 374 11.88 4.60 28.87
N PHE A 375 13.00 4.32 28.19
CA PHE A 375 13.22 4.79 26.82
C PHE A 375 12.27 4.10 25.82
N TYR A 376 12.04 2.80 25.95
CA TYR A 376 11.08 2.10 25.09
C TYR A 376 9.65 2.65 25.24
N ILE A 377 9.25 3.00 26.46
CA ILE A 377 7.96 3.62 26.75
C ILE A 377 7.90 5.02 26.14
N LYS A 378 8.96 5.82 26.30
CA LYS A 378 9.05 7.17 25.72
C LYS A 378 8.77 7.18 24.22
N ASP A 379 9.25 6.18 23.48
CA ASP A 379 9.07 6.08 22.03
C ASP A 379 7.61 5.77 21.61
N ILE A 380 6.77 5.26 22.52
CA ILE A 380 5.39 4.85 22.19
C ILE A 380 4.31 5.72 22.84
N ILE A 381 4.63 6.54 23.85
CA ILE A 381 3.66 7.46 24.48
C ILE A 381 3.46 8.74 23.68
#